data_AF-A0A3N5FG07-F1
#
_entry.id   AF-A0A3N5FG07-F1
#
_cell.length_a   1.000
_cell.length_b   1.000
_cell.length_c   1.000
_cell.angle_alpha   90.00
_cell.angle_beta   90.00
_cell.angle_gamma   90.00
#
_symmetry.space_group_name_H-M   'P 1'
#
loop_
_entity.id
_entity.type
_entity.pdbx_description
1 polymer ?
#
loop_
_entity_poly.entity_id
_entity_poly.type
_entity_poly.pdbx_seq_one_letter_code
_entity_poly.pdbx_strand_id
1 'polypeptide(L)'
;MNRPTDALRRRLALAAAAALPASLLPHAARAQEAWPSKPVKVIVPFPAGGVVDLVTRAVTDRLATVLKHPFLVEPRPGANGNIGTE
;
A
#
# COMPACT_ATOMS: atom_id res chain seq x y z
N MET A 1 53.01 24.20 -21.79
CA MET A 1 52.92 22.79 -21.35
C MET A 1 51.62 22.64 -20.53
N ASN A 2 50.47 22.58 -21.21
CA ASN A 2 49.17 22.51 -20.53
C ASN A 2 49.02 21.10 -19.95
N ARG A 3 48.96 21.00 -18.60
CA ARG A 3 48.97 19.71 -17.92
C ARG A 3 47.66 18.98 -18.23
N PRO A 4 47.70 17.71 -18.68
CA PRO A 4 46.52 16.92 -19.04
C PRO A 4 45.50 16.77 -17.90
N THR A 5 45.90 17.08 -16.66
CA THR A 5 45.08 17.12 -15.45
C THR A 5 43.98 18.19 -15.49
N ASP A 6 44.19 19.32 -16.17
CA ASP A 6 43.23 20.43 -16.18
C ASP A 6 42.02 20.12 -17.08
N ALA A 7 42.26 19.40 -18.18
CA ALA A 7 41.19 18.92 -19.06
C ALA A 7 40.31 17.87 -18.37
N LEU A 8 40.91 16.98 -17.57
CA LEU A 8 40.18 15.97 -16.79
C LEU A 8 39.33 16.60 -15.69
N ARG A 9 39.89 17.56 -14.94
CA ARG A 9 39.16 18.32 -13.89
C ARG A 9 37.98 19.09 -14.47
N ARG A 10 38.15 19.71 -15.64
CA ARG A 10 37.07 20.44 -16.34
C ARG A 10 35.96 19.50 -16.81
N ARG A 11 36.30 18.31 -17.31
CA ARG A 11 35.33 17.27 -17.67
C ARG A 11 34.54 16.77 -16.46
N LEU A 12 35.22 16.55 -15.33
CA LEU A 12 34.57 16.13 -14.09
C LEU A 12 33.64 17.22 -13.54
N ALA A 13 34.05 18.50 -13.60
CA ALA A 13 33.21 19.62 -13.18
C ALA A 13 31.95 19.77 -14.05
N LEU A 14 32.08 19.59 -15.37
CA LEU A 14 30.93 19.59 -16.30
C LEU A 14 30.00 18.38 -16.07
N ALA A 15 30.55 17.20 -15.77
CA ALA A 15 29.77 16.02 -15.44
C ALA A 15 29.00 16.20 -14.12
N ALA A 16 29.63 16.79 -13.10
CA ALA A 16 28.97 17.11 -11.83
C ALA A 16 27.85 18.16 -12.01
N ALA A 17 28.08 19.19 -12.84
CA ALA A 17 27.07 20.20 -13.16
C ALA A 17 25.86 19.61 -13.91
N ALA A 18 26.08 18.62 -14.77
CA ALA A 18 25.03 17.92 -15.50
C ALA A 18 24.22 16.94 -14.63
N ALA A 19 24.77 16.47 -13.51
CA ALA A 19 24.08 15.56 -12.58
C ALA A 19 23.12 16.26 -11.60
N LEU A 20 23.36 17.55 -11.29
CA LEU A 20 22.54 18.35 -10.39
C LEU A 20 21.05 18.50 -10.80
N PRO A 21 20.68 18.70 -12.08
CA PRO A 21 19.27 18.81 -12.46
C PRO A 21 18.51 17.48 -12.40
N ALA A 22 19.21 16.34 -12.50
CA ALA A 22 18.57 15.01 -12.46
C ALA A 22 18.07 14.64 -11.05
N SER A 23 18.71 15.16 -9.99
CA SER A 23 18.28 14.94 -8.60
C SER A 23 17.16 15.87 -8.13
N LEU A 24 16.83 16.90 -8.91
CA LEU A 24 15.73 17.84 -8.64
C LEU A 24 14.44 17.49 -9.38
N LEU A 25 14.44 16.41 -10.17
CA LEU A 25 13.21 15.90 -10.77
C LEU A 25 12.27 15.44 -9.63
N PRO A 26 11.03 15.97 -9.59
CA PRO A 26 10.06 15.49 -8.62
C PRO A 26 9.89 13.98 -8.82
N HIS A 27 10.15 13.21 -7.75
CA HIS A 27 9.81 11.80 -7.75
C HIS A 27 8.34 11.68 -8.10
N ALA A 28 8.01 10.88 -9.12
CA ALA A 28 6.63 10.60 -9.47
C ALA A 28 5.91 10.12 -8.21
N ALA A 29 4.99 10.93 -7.70
CA ALA A 29 4.17 10.55 -6.56
C ALA A 29 3.39 9.30 -6.96
N ARG A 30 3.68 8.15 -6.33
CA ARG A 30 2.88 6.95 -6.54
C ARG A 30 1.57 7.18 -5.81
N ALA A 31 0.48 7.41 -6.56
CA ALA A 31 -0.85 7.42 -5.99
C ALA A 31 -1.13 6.06 -5.33
N GLN A 32 -1.91 6.07 -4.24
CA GLN A 32 -2.34 4.83 -3.62
C GLN A 32 -3.17 4.02 -4.61
N GLU A 33 -2.91 2.72 -4.70
CA GLU A 33 -3.71 1.82 -5.52
C GLU A 33 -5.17 1.86 -5.06
N ALA A 34 -6.12 1.75 -6.01
CA ALA A 34 -7.53 1.70 -5.67
C ALA A 34 -7.79 0.56 -4.67
N TRP A 35 -8.46 0.86 -3.57
CA TRP A 35 -8.83 -0.16 -2.60
C TRP A 35 -9.90 -1.07 -3.21
N PRO A 36 -9.84 -2.39 -2.99
CA PRO A 36 -8.81 -3.14 -2.25
C PRO A 36 -7.60 -3.47 -3.14
N SER A 37 -6.37 -3.40 -2.61
CA SER A 37 -5.17 -3.90 -3.33
C SER A 37 -4.71 -5.28 -2.85
N LYS A 38 -5.33 -5.81 -1.79
CA LYS A 38 -5.03 -7.09 -1.14
C LYS A 38 -6.30 -7.67 -0.51
N PRO A 39 -6.32 -8.97 -0.16
CA PRO A 39 -7.43 -9.56 0.59
C PRO A 39 -7.78 -8.75 1.85
N VAL A 40 -9.07 -8.53 2.06
CA VAL A 40 -9.60 -7.75 3.19
C VAL A 40 -10.02 -8.72 4.29
N LYS A 41 -9.55 -8.50 5.51
CA LYS A 41 -10.06 -9.23 6.69
C LYS A 41 -11.24 -8.47 7.27
N VAL A 42 -12.33 -9.19 7.53
CA VAL A 42 -13.55 -8.65 8.11
C VAL A 42 -13.72 -9.26 9.49
N ILE A 43 -13.55 -8.44 10.52
CA ILE A 43 -13.69 -8.89 11.90
C ILE A 43 -15.17 -8.90 12.27
N VAL A 44 -15.64 -10.03 12.80
CA VAL A 44 -16.99 -10.14 13.36
C VAL A 44 -16.85 -10.29 14.87
N PRO A 45 -17.27 -9.30 15.70
CA PRO A 45 -17.09 -9.32 17.15
C PRO A 45 -18.04 -10.28 17.89
N PHE A 46 -18.59 -11.28 17.19
CA PHE A 46 -19.58 -12.22 17.68
C PHE A 46 -19.21 -13.66 17.26
N PRO A 47 -19.79 -14.69 17.91
CA PRO A 47 -19.53 -16.09 17.57
C PRO A 47 -19.86 -16.43 16.10
N ALA A 48 -19.10 -17.36 15.54
CA ALA A 48 -19.35 -17.91 14.21
C ALA A 48 -20.74 -18.57 14.13
N GLY A 49 -21.40 -18.46 12.98
CA GLY A 49 -22.73 -19.02 12.75
C GLY A 49 -23.90 -18.24 13.36
N GLY A 50 -23.63 -17.19 14.14
CA GLY A 50 -24.66 -16.25 14.60
C GLY A 50 -25.19 -15.36 13.46
N VAL A 51 -26.29 -14.63 13.72
CA VAL A 51 -26.92 -13.74 12.72
C VAL A 51 -25.92 -12.74 12.13
N VAL A 52 -25.05 -12.15 12.95
CA VAL A 52 -24.04 -11.18 12.48
C VAL A 52 -23.02 -11.85 11.55
N ASP A 53 -22.53 -13.04 11.87
CA ASP A 53 -21.58 -13.77 11.03
C ASP A 53 -22.21 -14.18 9.69
N LEU A 54 -23.45 -14.67 9.70
CA LEU A 54 -24.18 -15.05 8.48
C LEU A 54 -24.44 -13.86 7.56
N VAL A 55 -24.93 -12.74 8.11
CA VAL A 55 -25.15 -11.51 7.33
C VAL A 55 -23.84 -10.97 6.78
N THR A 56 -22.78 -10.96 7.60
CA THR A 56 -21.45 -10.50 7.17
C THR A 56 -20.95 -11.33 5.99
N ARG A 57 -21.04 -12.66 6.06
CA ARG A 57 -20.62 -13.56 4.97
C ARG A 57 -21.36 -13.27 3.67
N ALA A 58 -22.69 -13.12 3.73
CA ALA A 58 -23.50 -12.80 2.55
C ALA A 58 -23.09 -11.45 1.91
N VAL A 59 -22.82 -10.43 2.73
CA VAL A 59 -22.35 -9.13 2.23
C VAL A 59 -20.95 -9.25 1.63
N THR A 60 -20.02 -9.94 2.31
CA THR A 60 -18.64 -10.09 1.85
C THR A 60 -18.54 -10.90 0.56
N ASP A 61 -19.41 -11.88 0.34
CA ASP A 61 -19.46 -12.65 -0.91
C ASP A 61 -19.84 -11.74 -2.10
N ARG A 62 -20.80 -10.82 -1.88
CA ARG A 62 -21.15 -9.83 -2.90
C ARG A 62 -20.03 -8.84 -3.14
N LEU A 63 -19.37 -8.35 -2.08
CA LEU A 63 -18.22 -7.44 -2.20
C LEU A 63 -17.07 -8.10 -2.95
N ALA A 64 -16.77 -9.37 -2.68
CA ALA A 64 -15.73 -10.10 -3.38
C ALA A 64 -16.03 -10.21 -4.89
N THR A 65 -17.31 -10.39 -5.24
CA THR A 65 -17.76 -10.44 -6.64
C THR A 65 -17.62 -9.09 -7.35
N VAL A 66 -17.97 -7.99 -6.69
CA VAL A 66 -17.96 -6.63 -7.26
C VAL A 66 -16.53 -6.07 -7.33
N LEU A 67 -15.79 -6.21 -6.24
CA LEU A 67 -14.46 -5.59 -6.08
C LEU A 67 -13.32 -6.49 -6.56
N LYS A 68 -13.59 -7.76 -6.89
CA LYS A 68 -12.58 -8.72 -7.40
C LYS A 68 -11.42 -8.99 -6.45
N HIS A 69 -11.60 -8.74 -5.15
CA HIS A 69 -10.66 -9.10 -4.10
C HIS A 69 -11.33 -9.99 -3.06
N PRO A 70 -10.61 -10.95 -2.44
CA PRO A 70 -11.19 -11.79 -1.38
C PRO A 70 -11.51 -11.00 -0.12
N PHE A 71 -12.61 -11.35 0.54
CA PHE A 71 -13.00 -10.86 1.85
C PHE A 71 -13.06 -12.04 2.83
N LEU A 72 -12.20 -12.04 3.86
CA LEU A 72 -12.01 -13.14 4.81
C LEU A 72 -12.68 -12.79 6.14
N VAL A 73 -13.77 -13.49 6.47
CA VAL A 73 -14.49 -13.28 7.73
C VAL A 73 -13.79 -14.00 8.89
N GLU A 74 -13.34 -13.24 9.89
CA GLU A 74 -12.68 -13.73 11.12
C GLU A 74 -13.53 -13.38 12.36
N PRO A 75 -14.22 -14.37 12.96
CA PRO A 75 -14.90 -14.19 14.23
C PRO A 75 -13.91 -13.91 15.38
N ARG A 76 -14.16 -12.84 16.16
CA ARG A 76 -13.39 -12.42 17.34
C ARG A 76 -14.34 -12.09 18.50
N PRO A 77 -15.01 -13.09 19.10
CA PRO A 77 -15.97 -12.85 20.16
C PRO A 77 -15.31 -12.46 21.49
N GLY A 78 -16.09 -11.80 22.35
CA GLY A 78 -15.77 -11.57 23.77
C GLY A 78 -15.88 -10.11 24.20
N ALA A 79 -15.93 -9.88 25.52
CA ALA A 79 -16.14 -8.57 26.14
C ALA A 79 -17.29 -7.76 25.51
N ASN A 80 -18.44 -8.41 25.26
CA ASN A 80 -19.61 -7.80 24.59
C ASN A 80 -19.28 -7.17 23.21
N GLY A 81 -18.27 -7.70 22.52
CA GLY A 81 -17.83 -7.26 21.20
C GLY A 81 -16.59 -6.35 21.20
N ASN A 82 -16.13 -5.88 22.36
CA ASN A 82 -14.98 -4.98 22.44
C ASN A 82 -13.69 -5.63 21.90
N ILE A 83 -13.50 -6.94 22.11
CA ILE A 83 -12.30 -7.66 21.62
C ILE A 83 -12.13 -7.57 20.10
N GLY A 84 -13.22 -7.46 19.33
CA GLY A 84 -13.16 -7.36 17.87
C GLY A 84 -13.09 -5.94 17.33
N THR A 85 -13.10 -4.92 18.20
CA THR A 85 -13.23 -3.50 17.82
C THR A 85 -12.03 -2.65 18.24
N GLU A 86 -11.22 -3.12 19.19
CA GLU A 86 -9.99 -2.46 19.66
C GLU A 86 -8.73 -2.86 18.86
#